data_AF-A0A060Z6F2-F1
#
_entry.id   AF-A0A060Z6F2-F1
#
_cell.length_a   1.000
_cell.length_b   1.000
_cell.length_c   1.000
_cell.angle_alpha   90.00
_cell.angle_beta   90.00
_cell.angle_gamma   90.00
#
_symmetry.space_group_name_H-M   'P 1'
#
loop_
_entity.id
_entity.type
_entity.pdbx_description
1 polymer ?
#
loop_
_entity_poly.entity_id
_entity_poly.type
_entity_poly.pdbx_seq_one_letter_code
_entity_poly.pdbx_strand_id
1 'polypeptide(L)'
;MSLHLRYISFLWQVADLGCTLNMPLLRDGARLLMKLMPPDNGTVENLRAICLDHAKLGENSLSPTLDSRFFGPSPSQVLYLTEVVYALLMPASGTLGEDASDFQYNFLKSGGLPLVLSMLTRNNFLPSADMETRREAYLNALKIAKLLLTAVGFGHVKAVAEACQPVVEGTSPASPINQVTHDQALVLQSALQNIPNPASECMLRNVAIRLAQQISDESLPPNSQNFFQASKYIPDLCVIRAVQKIVWASGCGTVQLVFSSNEEISQIYEKTNAGKEPDGEDEMVCCEALEIMTLCFALLPTALDTLSKEKAWQTYIIDLLLHCHSKSVRQMAQEQFFLMATRCCMGHRPLLFFITLLFTVLGSTAKERAKHAGDYFTLLRHLLNYAYNSNINLPNAEALLNNEIDWLKKIRDEVKRTGETGVEETILEGHLGVTKELLAFQTPEKKYYIGCEKGGPTS
;
A
#
# COMPACT_ATOMS: atom_id res chain seq x y z
N MET A 1 -10.32 -15.13 35.10
CA MET A 1 -8.93 -15.39 35.54
C MET A 1 -7.90 -14.87 34.52
N SER A 2 -8.14 -14.99 33.21
CA SER A 2 -7.24 -14.53 32.13
C SER A 2 -7.10 -13.01 31.94
N LEU A 3 -7.97 -12.18 32.52
CA LEU A 3 -8.07 -10.74 32.24
C LEU A 3 -7.19 -9.85 33.15
N HIS A 4 -6.33 -10.42 33.98
CA HIS A 4 -5.44 -9.64 34.85
C HIS A 4 -4.11 -9.36 34.18
N LEU A 5 -3.68 -8.09 34.24
CA LEU A 5 -2.40 -7.59 33.70
C LEU A 5 -1.18 -8.43 34.10
N ARG A 6 -1.18 -9.03 35.29
CA ARG A 6 -0.07 -9.88 35.76
C ARG A 6 0.19 -11.09 34.85
N TYR A 7 -0.86 -11.71 34.29
CA TYR A 7 -0.71 -12.88 33.43
C TYR A 7 -0.17 -12.52 32.06
N ILE A 8 -0.73 -11.47 31.45
CA ILE A 8 -0.22 -10.94 30.17
C ILE A 8 1.21 -10.42 30.32
N SER A 9 1.51 -9.74 31.43
CA SER A 9 2.86 -9.24 31.70
C SER A 9 3.89 -10.36 31.83
N PHE A 10 3.51 -11.45 32.48
CA PHE A 10 4.33 -12.66 32.50
C PHE A 10 4.55 -13.21 31.08
N LEU A 11 3.50 -13.29 30.25
CA LEU A 11 3.61 -13.85 28.90
C LEU A 11 4.50 -13.01 27.97
N TRP A 12 4.37 -11.67 27.95
CA TRP A 12 5.28 -10.87 27.13
C TRP A 12 6.72 -10.90 27.64
N GLN A 13 6.94 -11.09 28.95
CA GLN A 13 8.30 -11.25 29.53
C GLN A 13 8.91 -12.57 29.11
N VAL A 14 8.11 -13.65 29.09
CA VAL A 14 8.53 -14.95 28.56
C VAL A 14 8.82 -14.86 27.06
N ALA A 15 8.01 -14.13 26.31
CA ALA A 15 8.24 -13.91 24.89
C ALA A 15 9.56 -13.15 24.63
N ASP A 16 9.81 -12.05 25.35
CA ASP A 16 11.07 -11.29 25.26
C ASP A 16 12.29 -12.14 25.66
N LEU A 17 12.14 -12.99 26.69
CA LEU A 17 13.18 -13.94 27.07
C LEU A 17 13.44 -14.95 25.96
N GLY A 18 12.38 -15.46 25.32
CA GLY A 18 12.47 -16.33 24.14
C GLY A 18 13.23 -15.67 22.99
N CYS A 19 12.94 -14.40 22.69
CA CYS A 19 13.68 -13.63 21.69
C CYS A 19 15.17 -13.48 22.08
N THR A 20 15.45 -13.10 23.33
CA THR A 20 16.81 -12.85 23.84
C THR A 20 17.67 -14.12 23.83
N LEU A 21 17.08 -15.27 24.16
CA LEU A 21 17.75 -16.57 24.15
C LEU A 21 17.77 -17.25 22.78
N ASN A 22 17.19 -16.62 21.75
CA ASN A 22 16.97 -17.21 20.42
C ASN A 22 16.29 -18.59 20.50
N MET A 23 15.20 -18.67 21.28
CA MET A 23 14.38 -19.87 21.49
C MET A 23 12.97 -19.67 20.91
N PRO A 24 12.74 -19.97 19.61
CA PRO A 24 11.46 -19.76 18.93
C PRO A 24 10.29 -20.42 19.66
N LEU A 25 10.45 -21.67 20.13
CA LEU A 25 9.38 -22.39 20.83
C LEU A 25 8.88 -21.68 22.08
N LEU A 26 9.77 -21.01 22.83
CA LEU A 26 9.39 -20.28 24.05
C LEU A 26 8.65 -18.98 23.69
N ARG A 27 9.18 -18.25 22.72
CA ARG A 27 8.60 -17.03 22.17
C ARG A 27 7.21 -17.29 21.58
N ASP A 28 7.12 -18.23 20.66
CA ASP A 28 5.91 -18.56 19.91
C ASP A 28 4.85 -19.17 20.83
N GLY A 29 5.26 -20.01 21.80
CA GLY A 29 4.35 -20.55 22.81
C GLY A 29 3.71 -19.46 23.67
N ALA A 30 4.48 -18.48 24.13
CA ALA A 30 3.95 -17.35 24.90
C ALA A 30 3.01 -16.47 24.06
N ARG A 31 3.37 -16.20 22.79
CA ARG A 31 2.53 -15.43 21.87
C ARG A 31 1.23 -16.12 21.51
N LEU A 32 1.28 -17.42 21.24
CA LEU A 32 0.08 -18.20 20.95
C LEU A 32 -0.92 -18.12 22.10
N LEU A 33 -0.44 -18.21 23.34
CA LEU A 33 -1.30 -18.03 24.52
C LEU A 33 -1.89 -16.62 24.58
N MET A 34 -1.09 -15.57 24.32
CA MET A 34 -1.61 -14.19 24.29
C MET A 34 -2.68 -14.01 23.20
N LYS A 35 -2.50 -14.59 22.00
CA LYS A 35 -3.47 -14.52 20.89
C LYS A 35 -4.79 -15.25 21.19
N LEU A 36 -4.76 -16.28 22.04
CA LEU A 36 -5.95 -17.02 22.46
C LEU A 36 -6.70 -16.35 23.62
N MET A 37 -6.03 -15.46 24.35
CA MET A 37 -6.62 -14.75 25.49
C MET A 37 -7.31 -13.47 25.02
N PRO A 38 -8.48 -13.12 25.58
CA PRO A 38 -9.02 -11.79 25.38
C PRO A 38 -8.04 -10.73 25.93
N PRO A 39 -8.01 -9.52 25.33
CA PRO A 39 -7.25 -8.40 25.88
C PRO A 39 -7.55 -8.20 27.37
N ASP A 40 -6.52 -7.94 28.17
CA ASP A 40 -6.71 -7.68 29.59
C ASP A 40 -7.47 -6.37 29.83
N ASN A 41 -8.38 -6.39 30.81
CA ASN A 41 -9.26 -5.25 31.07
C ASN A 41 -8.48 -3.98 31.43
N GLY A 42 -7.38 -4.12 32.18
CA GLY A 42 -6.57 -2.99 32.62
C GLY A 42 -5.94 -2.25 31.44
N THR A 43 -5.38 -2.97 30.47
CA THR A 43 -4.84 -2.38 29.24
C THR A 43 -5.94 -1.72 28.41
N VAL A 44 -7.09 -2.39 28.22
CA VAL A 44 -8.21 -1.85 27.44
C VAL A 44 -8.76 -0.56 28.06
N GLU A 45 -9.05 -0.58 29.36
CA GLU A 45 -9.54 0.59 30.10
C GLU A 45 -8.52 1.74 30.08
N ASN A 46 -7.24 1.42 30.23
CA ASN A 46 -6.18 2.42 30.19
C ASN A 46 -6.03 3.06 28.80
N LEU A 47 -6.07 2.27 27.72
CA LEU A 47 -6.04 2.79 26.36
C LEU A 47 -7.26 3.67 26.06
N ARG A 48 -8.46 3.22 26.46
CA ARG A 48 -9.69 4.01 26.32
C ARG A 48 -9.61 5.34 27.07
N ALA A 49 -9.15 5.33 28.32
CA ALA A 49 -9.00 6.53 29.14
C ALA A 49 -7.99 7.51 28.53
N ILE A 50 -6.79 7.04 28.15
CA ILE A 50 -5.76 7.88 27.53
C ILE A 50 -6.30 8.52 26.24
N CYS A 51 -6.93 7.74 25.37
CA CYS A 51 -7.47 8.27 24.11
C CYS A 51 -8.59 9.29 24.35
N LEU A 52 -9.49 9.02 25.31
CA LEU A 52 -10.57 9.92 25.67
C LEU A 52 -10.06 11.25 26.25
N ASP A 53 -9.07 11.19 27.15
CA ASP A 53 -8.48 12.38 27.77
C ASP A 53 -7.80 13.26 26.71
N HIS A 54 -6.99 12.67 25.84
CA HIS A 54 -6.32 13.41 24.75
C HIS A 54 -7.30 13.93 23.71
N ALA A 55 -8.37 13.20 23.40
CA ALA A 55 -9.41 13.67 22.49
C ALA A 55 -10.16 14.89 23.06
N LYS A 56 -10.38 14.96 24.38
CA LYS A 56 -11.08 16.06 25.05
C LYS A 56 -10.19 17.27 25.37
N LEU A 57 -8.97 17.01 25.84
CA LEU A 57 -8.08 18.03 26.42
C LEU A 57 -6.96 18.46 25.47
N GLY A 58 -6.70 17.71 24.40
CA GLY A 58 -5.60 17.96 23.46
C GLY A 58 -4.25 18.03 24.19
N GLU A 59 -3.44 19.03 23.83
CA GLU A 59 -2.12 19.27 24.44
C GLU A 59 -2.16 19.61 25.94
N ASN A 60 -3.33 19.96 26.49
CA ASN A 60 -3.51 20.21 27.92
C ASN A 60 -3.71 18.93 28.74
N SER A 61 -3.76 17.76 28.09
CA SER A 61 -3.89 16.47 28.75
C SER A 61 -2.65 16.17 29.62
N LEU A 62 -2.87 15.77 30.86
CA LEU A 62 -1.81 15.28 31.76
C LEU A 62 -1.52 13.78 31.59
N SER A 63 -2.34 13.09 30.79
CA SER A 63 -2.19 11.66 30.52
C SER A 63 -0.95 11.42 29.63
N PRO A 64 -0.22 10.30 29.81
CA PRO A 64 0.95 9.99 29.01
C PRO A 64 0.61 9.98 27.52
N THR A 65 1.55 10.40 26.67
CA THR A 65 1.35 10.35 25.21
C THR A 65 1.33 8.91 24.74
N LEU A 66 0.64 8.64 23.63
CA LEU A 66 0.65 7.32 23.01
C LEU A 66 2.09 6.89 22.70
N ASP A 67 2.93 7.76 22.12
CA ASP A 67 4.33 7.48 21.81
C ASP A 67 5.11 6.85 22.98
N SER A 68 4.92 7.35 24.20
CA SER A 68 5.64 6.84 25.38
C SER A 68 5.37 5.36 25.67
N ARG A 69 4.23 4.82 25.22
CA ARG A 69 3.82 3.42 25.45
C ARG A 69 4.23 2.49 24.32
N PHE A 70 4.31 3.01 23.10
CA PHE A 70 4.59 2.23 21.90
C PHE A 70 6.06 2.28 21.45
N PHE A 71 6.87 3.16 22.06
CA PHE A 71 8.33 3.18 21.92
C PHE A 71 9.01 2.76 23.23
N GLY A 72 8.54 1.65 23.80
CA GLY A 72 9.07 1.06 25.03
C GLY A 72 10.23 0.08 24.81
N PRO A 73 10.88 -0.38 25.89
CA PRO A 73 12.02 -1.30 25.83
C PRO A 73 11.64 -2.76 25.54
N SER A 74 10.38 -3.15 25.72
CA SER A 74 9.88 -4.51 25.52
C SER A 74 9.19 -4.65 24.15
N PRO A 75 9.81 -5.35 23.18
CA PRO A 75 9.19 -5.56 21.88
C PRO A 75 7.87 -6.33 21.96
N SER A 76 7.80 -7.36 22.81
CA SER A 76 6.59 -8.18 22.95
C SER A 76 5.44 -7.39 23.57
N GLN A 77 5.73 -6.48 24.51
CA GLN A 77 4.72 -5.58 25.06
C GLN A 77 4.18 -4.61 23.99
N VAL A 78 5.06 -4.00 23.20
CA VAL A 78 4.66 -3.08 22.12
C VAL A 78 3.82 -3.82 21.08
N LEU A 79 4.21 -5.03 20.70
CA LEU A 79 3.42 -5.88 19.80
C LEU A 79 2.03 -6.15 20.37
N TYR A 80 1.93 -6.63 21.61
CA TYR A 80 0.64 -6.88 22.27
C TYR A 80 -0.23 -5.62 22.32
N LEU A 81 0.32 -4.47 22.70
CA LEU A 81 -0.43 -3.21 22.71
C LEU A 81 -0.96 -2.84 21.32
N THR A 82 -0.17 -3.07 20.28
CA THR A 82 -0.56 -2.79 18.89
C THR A 82 -1.68 -3.72 18.43
N GLU A 83 -1.61 -5.01 18.79
CA GLU A 83 -2.68 -5.99 18.54
C GLU A 83 -3.97 -5.63 19.28
N VAL A 84 -3.88 -5.21 20.55
CA VAL A 84 -5.03 -4.75 21.34
C VAL A 84 -5.68 -3.52 20.71
N VAL A 85 -4.89 -2.54 20.26
CA VAL A 85 -5.41 -1.36 19.55
C VAL A 85 -6.15 -1.80 18.28
N TYR A 86 -5.55 -2.67 17.46
CA TYR A 86 -6.21 -3.15 16.26
C TYR A 86 -7.51 -3.89 16.55
N ALA A 87 -7.55 -4.74 17.59
CA ALA A 87 -8.75 -5.45 18.01
C ALA A 87 -9.86 -4.51 18.52
N LEU A 88 -9.51 -3.39 19.17
CA LEU A 88 -10.47 -2.37 19.61
C LEU A 88 -10.98 -1.53 18.44
N LEU A 89 -10.15 -1.28 17.42
CA LEU A 89 -10.54 -0.56 16.21
C LEU A 89 -11.41 -1.42 15.28
N MET A 90 -11.09 -2.70 15.14
CA MET A 90 -11.74 -3.64 14.23
C MET A 90 -12.18 -4.91 14.98
N PRO A 91 -13.22 -4.84 15.85
CA PRO A 91 -13.70 -6.00 16.58
C PRO A 91 -14.33 -7.04 15.65
N ALA A 92 -14.09 -8.33 15.92
CA ALA A 92 -14.60 -9.44 15.13
C ALA A 92 -16.13 -9.62 15.21
N SER A 93 -16.77 -9.09 16.27
CA SER A 93 -18.21 -9.13 16.46
C SER A 93 -18.87 -8.22 15.41
N GLY A 94 -19.57 -8.82 14.43
CA GLY A 94 -20.14 -8.13 13.25
C GLY A 94 -21.10 -6.96 13.50
N THR A 95 -21.41 -6.64 14.75
CA THR A 95 -22.05 -5.38 15.16
C THR A 95 -20.98 -4.48 15.78
N LEU A 96 -20.42 -3.57 14.99
CA LEU A 96 -19.63 -2.46 15.51
C LEU A 96 -20.53 -1.61 16.41
N GLY A 97 -20.47 -1.85 17.72
CA GLY A 97 -21.25 -1.12 18.73
C GLY A 97 -20.71 0.29 18.96
N GLU A 98 -21.48 1.11 19.69
CA GLU A 98 -21.11 2.48 20.04
C GLU A 98 -19.72 2.54 20.71
N ASP A 99 -19.41 1.59 21.60
CA ASP A 99 -18.11 1.50 22.28
C ASP A 99 -16.91 1.38 21.33
N ALA A 100 -17.07 0.73 20.18
CA ALA A 100 -16.01 0.61 19.18
C ALA A 100 -15.88 1.89 18.37
N SER A 101 -17.01 2.51 18.02
CA SER A 101 -17.03 3.80 17.33
C SER A 101 -16.38 4.91 18.17
N ASP A 102 -16.69 4.96 19.46
CA ASP A 102 -16.11 5.92 20.38
C ASP A 102 -14.60 5.73 20.49
N PHE A 103 -14.11 4.49 20.55
CA PHE A 103 -12.68 4.24 20.59
C PHE A 103 -12.00 4.64 19.27
N GLN A 104 -12.58 4.32 18.12
CA GLN A 104 -12.06 4.71 16.80
C GLN A 104 -11.88 6.23 16.69
N TYR A 105 -12.91 6.98 17.08
CA TYR A 105 -12.89 8.45 17.09
C TYR A 105 -11.83 9.00 18.04
N ASN A 106 -11.86 8.56 19.31
CA ASN A 106 -10.93 9.03 20.33
C ASN A 106 -9.48 8.67 20.00
N PHE A 107 -9.22 7.46 19.47
CA PHE A 107 -7.89 7.04 19.07
C PHE A 107 -7.33 7.94 17.98
N LEU A 108 -8.10 8.23 16.92
CA LEU A 108 -7.66 9.13 15.87
C LEU A 108 -7.39 10.55 16.41
N LYS A 109 -8.32 11.12 17.19
CA LYS A 109 -8.17 12.47 17.77
C LYS A 109 -7.00 12.58 18.76
N SER A 110 -6.70 11.50 19.47
CA SER A 110 -5.57 11.43 20.41
C SER A 110 -4.18 11.32 19.77
N GLY A 111 -4.09 11.33 18.44
CA GLY A 111 -2.82 11.20 17.71
C GLY A 111 -2.49 9.77 17.28
N GLY A 112 -3.47 8.88 17.21
CA GLY A 112 -3.27 7.49 16.80
C GLY A 112 -2.68 7.31 15.39
N LEU A 113 -3.05 8.17 14.43
CA LEU A 113 -2.43 8.12 13.10
C LEU A 113 -0.97 8.60 13.10
N PRO A 114 -0.62 9.80 13.65
CA PRO A 114 0.78 10.21 13.84
C PRO A 114 1.65 9.16 14.55
N LEU A 115 1.12 8.50 15.58
CA LEU A 115 1.78 7.41 16.27
C LEU A 115 2.15 6.28 15.31
N VAL A 116 1.17 5.77 14.58
CA VAL A 116 1.36 4.61 13.68
C VAL A 116 2.27 4.96 12.51
N LEU A 117 2.14 6.15 11.93
CA LEU A 117 3.07 6.62 10.90
C LEU A 117 4.50 6.76 11.47
N SER A 118 4.65 7.14 12.74
CA SER A 118 5.94 7.17 13.42
C SER A 118 6.53 5.77 13.62
N MET A 119 5.71 4.74 13.85
CA MET A 119 6.18 3.34 13.89
C MET A 119 6.73 2.89 12.54
N LEU A 120 6.12 3.33 11.43
CA LEU A 120 6.58 2.99 10.08
C LEU A 120 7.85 3.76 9.68
N THR A 121 7.97 5.03 10.09
CA THR A 121 9.02 5.95 9.60
C THR A 121 10.27 6.01 10.47
N ARG A 122 10.18 5.74 11.78
CA ARG A 122 11.34 5.84 12.66
C ARG A 122 12.30 4.67 12.44
N ASN A 123 13.55 4.99 12.15
CA ASN A 123 14.65 4.04 11.95
C ASN A 123 15.03 3.21 13.19
N ASN A 124 14.31 3.39 14.31
CA ASN A 124 14.52 2.70 15.57
C ASN A 124 13.23 2.12 16.16
N PHE A 125 12.20 1.89 15.34
CA PHE A 125 11.03 1.15 15.81
C PHE A 125 11.43 -0.30 16.09
N LEU A 126 11.24 -0.75 17.33
CA LEU A 126 11.58 -2.09 17.80
C LEU A 126 13.04 -2.51 17.47
N PRO A 127 14.06 -1.78 17.95
CA PRO A 127 15.44 -1.98 17.55
C PRO A 127 16.01 -3.31 18.06
N SER A 128 15.52 -3.79 19.21
CA SER A 128 15.90 -5.06 19.86
C SER A 128 15.00 -6.24 19.49
N ALA A 129 14.01 -6.04 18.61
CA ALA A 129 13.12 -7.13 18.18
C ALA A 129 13.84 -8.12 17.26
N ASP A 130 13.51 -9.39 17.43
CA ASP A 130 13.77 -10.42 16.40
C ASP A 130 12.91 -10.18 15.15
N MET A 131 13.15 -10.99 14.11
CA MET A 131 12.44 -10.87 12.83
C MET A 131 10.93 -10.99 13.00
N GLU A 132 10.49 -11.99 13.75
CA GLU A 132 9.09 -12.36 13.89
C GLU A 132 8.31 -11.32 14.68
N THR A 133 8.84 -10.79 15.79
CA THR A 133 8.17 -9.68 16.50
C THR A 133 8.02 -8.46 15.60
N ARG A 134 9.09 -8.12 14.87
CA ARG A 134 9.11 -6.91 14.03
C ARG A 134 8.11 -7.03 12.88
N ARG A 135 8.04 -8.20 12.25
CA ARG A 135 7.08 -8.52 11.20
C ARG A 135 5.64 -8.36 11.69
N GLU A 136 5.29 -9.00 12.81
CA GLU A 136 3.94 -8.92 13.38
C GLU A 136 3.58 -7.49 13.80
N ALA A 137 4.55 -6.73 14.34
CA ALA A 137 4.33 -5.35 14.72
C ALA A 137 4.08 -4.45 13.51
N TYR A 138 4.86 -4.59 12.44
CA TYR A 138 4.61 -3.87 11.19
C TYR A 138 3.26 -4.24 10.57
N LEU A 139 2.88 -5.53 10.56
CA LEU A 139 1.59 -5.95 10.03
C LEU A 139 0.44 -5.24 10.74
N ASN A 140 0.44 -5.23 12.09
CA ASN A 140 -0.61 -4.58 12.85
C ASN A 140 -0.57 -3.05 12.69
N ALA A 141 0.61 -2.43 12.67
CA ALA A 141 0.75 -1.00 12.40
C ALA A 141 0.19 -0.63 11.02
N LEU A 142 0.49 -1.39 9.98
CA LEU A 142 -0.03 -1.18 8.62
C LEU A 142 -1.56 -1.32 8.59
N LYS A 143 -2.13 -2.35 9.22
CA LYS A 143 -3.59 -2.53 9.30
C LYS A 143 -4.29 -1.36 10.00
N ILE A 144 -3.71 -0.85 11.08
CA ILE A 144 -4.22 0.34 11.76
C ILE A 144 -4.10 1.57 10.84
N ALA A 145 -2.94 1.77 10.20
CA ALA A 145 -2.72 2.86 9.26
C ALA A 145 -3.74 2.84 8.12
N LYS A 146 -4.09 1.66 7.59
CA LYS A 146 -5.04 1.49 6.48
C LYS A 146 -6.40 2.03 6.85
N LEU A 147 -6.91 1.63 8.02
CA LEU A 147 -8.19 2.10 8.51
C LEU A 147 -8.20 3.62 8.66
N LEU A 148 -7.18 4.17 9.35
CA LEU A 148 -7.13 5.60 9.67
C LEU A 148 -6.89 6.47 8.43
N LEU A 149 -5.98 6.09 7.54
CA LEU A 149 -5.74 6.80 6.28
C LEU A 149 -6.95 6.74 5.36
N THR A 150 -7.70 5.63 5.35
CA THR A 150 -8.94 5.53 4.58
C THR A 150 -10.00 6.47 5.13
N ALA A 151 -10.13 6.55 6.47
CA ALA A 151 -11.05 7.48 7.13
C ALA A 151 -10.65 8.94 6.85
N VAL A 152 -9.36 9.27 6.90
CA VAL A 152 -8.82 10.59 6.54
C VAL A 152 -9.13 10.92 5.08
N GLY A 153 -9.00 9.96 4.17
CA GLY A 153 -9.33 10.15 2.76
C GLY A 153 -10.80 10.51 2.55
N PHE A 154 -11.73 9.75 3.13
CA PHE A 154 -13.16 10.06 3.07
C PHE A 154 -13.49 11.40 3.75
N GLY A 155 -12.88 11.68 4.90
CA GLY A 155 -13.06 12.94 5.63
C GLY A 155 -12.57 14.15 4.83
N HIS A 156 -11.43 14.02 4.13
CA HIS A 156 -10.89 15.07 3.27
C HIS A 156 -11.83 15.40 2.12
N VAL A 157 -12.34 14.37 1.42
CA VAL A 157 -13.32 14.56 0.34
C VAL A 157 -14.60 15.23 0.85
N LYS A 158 -15.13 14.80 2.00
CA LYS A 158 -16.33 15.40 2.61
C LYS A 158 -16.09 16.87 2.97
N ALA A 159 -14.99 17.18 3.65
CA ALA A 159 -14.66 18.54 4.06
C ALA A 159 -14.51 19.50 2.87
N VAL A 160 -13.90 19.05 1.78
CA VAL A 160 -13.79 19.85 0.55
C VAL A 160 -15.16 20.06 -0.09
N ALA A 161 -16.01 19.03 -0.17
CA ALA A 161 -17.35 19.14 -0.72
C ALA A 161 -18.24 20.11 0.08
N GLU A 162 -18.18 20.07 1.41
CA GLU A 162 -18.96 20.96 2.30
C GLU A 162 -18.57 22.43 2.16
N ALA A 163 -17.27 22.71 2.08
CA ALA A 163 -16.79 24.08 1.90
C ALA A 163 -16.99 24.65 0.47
N CYS A 164 -17.43 23.82 -0.48
CA CYS A 164 -17.91 24.26 -1.79
C CYS A 164 -19.43 24.53 -1.85
N GLN A 165 -20.19 24.24 -0.78
CA GLN A 165 -21.64 24.50 -0.77
C GLN A 165 -21.96 26.00 -0.66
N PRO A 166 -23.03 26.49 -1.31
CA PRO A 166 -23.44 27.88 -1.21
C PRO A 166 -23.87 28.23 0.23
N VAL A 167 -23.35 29.34 0.76
CA VAL A 167 -23.64 29.83 2.12
C VAL A 167 -25.14 30.09 2.26
N VAL A 168 -25.80 29.38 3.18
CA VAL A 168 -27.19 29.67 3.58
C VAL A 168 -27.19 31.00 4.35
N GLU A 169 -28.13 31.90 4.02
CA GLU A 169 -28.25 33.24 4.62
C GLU A 169 -28.12 33.20 6.15
N GLY A 170 -27.10 33.86 6.71
CA GLY A 170 -26.89 34.01 8.16
C GLY A 170 -25.65 33.31 8.74
N THR A 171 -24.86 32.57 7.94
CA THR A 171 -23.58 31.98 8.38
C THR A 171 -22.38 32.72 7.79
N SER A 172 -21.29 32.82 8.57
CA SER A 172 -20.02 33.43 8.14
C SER A 172 -19.51 32.74 6.87
N PRO A 173 -19.01 33.46 5.85
CA PRO A 173 -18.49 32.83 4.65
C PRO A 173 -17.27 31.95 4.99
N ALA A 174 -17.37 30.65 4.74
CA ALA A 174 -16.21 29.77 4.73
C ALA A 174 -15.20 30.30 3.71
N SER A 175 -13.91 30.27 4.04
CA SER A 175 -12.87 30.73 3.11
C SER A 175 -12.92 29.93 1.81
N PRO A 176 -12.83 30.58 0.63
CA PRO A 176 -12.92 29.87 -0.65
C PRO A 176 -11.77 28.87 -0.79
N ILE A 177 -12.11 27.61 -1.08
CA ILE A 177 -11.14 26.56 -1.40
C ILE A 177 -10.47 26.89 -2.74
N ASN A 178 -9.16 26.68 -2.84
CA ASN A 178 -8.45 26.87 -4.10
C ASN A 178 -8.80 25.74 -5.10
N GLN A 179 -8.76 26.04 -6.40
CA GLN A 179 -9.12 25.07 -7.45
C GLN A 179 -8.28 23.78 -7.38
N VAL A 180 -7.00 23.89 -7.03
CA VAL A 180 -6.07 22.74 -6.97
C VAL A 180 -6.50 21.72 -5.91
N THR A 181 -6.89 22.18 -4.73
CA THR A 181 -7.38 21.34 -3.64
C THR A 181 -8.71 20.69 -3.99
N HIS A 182 -9.59 21.42 -4.68
CA HIS A 182 -10.83 20.84 -5.19
C HIS A 182 -10.57 19.72 -6.20
N ASP A 183 -9.69 19.95 -7.18
CA ASP A 183 -9.36 18.95 -8.20
C ASP A 183 -8.67 17.71 -7.61
N GLN A 184 -7.79 17.90 -6.62
CA GLN A 184 -7.17 16.81 -5.87
C GLN A 184 -8.22 15.98 -5.11
N ALA A 185 -9.21 16.64 -4.48
CA ALA A 185 -10.28 15.94 -3.78
C ALA A 185 -11.17 15.12 -4.72
N LEU A 186 -11.43 15.59 -5.95
CA LEU A 186 -12.16 14.82 -6.96
C LEU A 186 -11.39 13.55 -7.38
N VAL A 187 -10.08 13.67 -7.58
CA VAL A 187 -9.24 12.50 -7.90
C VAL A 187 -9.20 11.53 -6.72
N LEU A 188 -9.02 12.02 -5.49
CA LEU A 188 -9.09 11.19 -4.30
C LEU A 188 -10.46 10.50 -4.16
N GLN A 189 -11.57 11.21 -4.41
CA GLN A 189 -12.91 10.63 -4.39
C GLN A 189 -13.05 9.49 -5.40
N SER A 190 -12.52 9.66 -6.61
CA SER A 190 -12.51 8.59 -7.63
C SER A 190 -11.61 7.41 -7.22
N ALA A 191 -10.44 7.69 -6.64
CA ALA A 191 -9.52 6.67 -6.14
C ALA A 191 -10.15 5.82 -5.04
N LEU A 192 -10.82 6.47 -4.06
CA LEU A 192 -11.45 5.81 -2.92
C LEU A 192 -12.62 4.88 -3.31
N GLN A 193 -13.14 4.95 -4.54
CA GLN A 193 -14.10 3.96 -5.04
C GLN A 193 -13.48 2.56 -5.18
N ASN A 194 -12.16 2.49 -5.38
CA ASN A 194 -11.43 1.25 -5.61
C ASN A 194 -10.37 0.96 -4.53
N ILE A 195 -10.01 1.95 -3.71
CA ILE A 195 -8.95 1.88 -2.71
C ILE A 195 -9.50 2.22 -1.32
N PRO A 196 -9.36 1.34 -0.31
CA PRO A 196 -9.02 -0.07 -0.42
C PRO A 196 -10.08 -0.86 -1.22
N ASN A 197 -9.73 -2.08 -1.66
CA ASN A 197 -10.60 -2.88 -2.54
C ASN A 197 -11.98 -3.14 -1.89
N PRO A 198 -13.10 -2.71 -2.49
CA PRO A 198 -14.43 -2.84 -1.88
C PRO A 198 -14.86 -4.28 -1.61
N ALA A 199 -14.37 -5.26 -2.39
CA ALA A 199 -14.76 -6.66 -2.26
C ALA A 199 -14.10 -7.32 -1.04
N SER A 200 -12.81 -7.06 -0.81
CA SER A 200 -12.07 -7.62 0.33
C SER A 200 -12.18 -6.76 1.60
N GLU A 201 -12.28 -5.43 1.46
CA GLU A 201 -12.19 -4.47 2.56
C GLU A 201 -13.53 -3.80 2.91
N CYS A 202 -14.65 -4.45 2.61
CA CYS A 202 -15.99 -3.90 2.85
C CYS A 202 -16.18 -3.42 4.30
N MET A 203 -15.78 -4.23 5.28
CA MET A 203 -15.90 -3.87 6.69
C MET A 203 -15.02 -2.68 7.06
N LEU A 204 -13.75 -2.69 6.65
CA LEU A 204 -12.81 -1.59 6.90
C LEU A 204 -13.33 -0.28 6.30
N ARG A 205 -13.82 -0.31 5.06
CA ARG A 205 -14.40 0.87 4.39
C ARG A 205 -15.63 1.39 5.13
N ASN A 206 -16.51 0.52 5.59
CA ASN A 206 -17.69 0.93 6.38
C ASN A 206 -17.29 1.61 7.70
N VAL A 207 -16.28 1.08 8.40
CA VAL A 207 -15.74 1.72 9.61
C VAL A 207 -15.13 3.07 9.27
N ALA A 208 -14.30 3.14 8.24
CA ALA A 208 -13.65 4.36 7.80
C ALA A 208 -14.63 5.46 7.40
N ILE A 209 -15.72 5.12 6.69
CA ILE A 209 -16.77 6.08 6.30
C ILE A 209 -17.50 6.62 7.53
N ARG A 210 -17.86 5.78 8.50
CA ARG A 210 -18.51 6.24 9.74
C ARG A 210 -17.58 7.12 10.57
N LEU A 211 -16.31 6.72 10.69
CA LEU A 211 -15.30 7.51 11.38
C LEU A 211 -15.11 8.87 10.69
N ALA A 212 -15.05 8.90 9.36
CA ALA A 212 -14.99 10.14 8.58
C ALA A 212 -16.19 11.07 8.84
N GLN A 213 -17.40 10.51 8.95
CA GLN A 213 -18.61 11.29 9.27
C GLN A 213 -18.48 11.96 10.65
N GLN A 214 -18.04 11.23 11.67
CA GLN A 214 -17.87 11.75 13.03
C GLN A 214 -16.82 12.86 13.13
N ILE A 215 -15.75 12.78 12.36
CA ILE A 215 -14.71 13.83 12.33
C ILE A 215 -15.25 15.13 11.73
N SER A 216 -16.14 15.04 10.74
CA SER A 216 -16.72 16.20 10.06
C SER A 216 -17.88 16.84 10.84
N ASP A 217 -18.66 16.05 11.60
CA ASP A 217 -19.88 16.52 12.26
C ASP A 217 -19.64 17.28 13.59
N GLU A 218 -18.40 17.32 14.10
CA GLU A 218 -18.05 18.06 15.31
C GLU A 218 -18.14 19.58 15.04
N SER A 219 -19.31 20.15 15.32
CA SER A 219 -19.62 21.58 15.31
C SER A 219 -18.81 22.32 16.38
N LEU A 220 -17.53 22.56 16.13
CA LEU A 220 -16.72 23.48 16.91
C LEU A 220 -17.11 24.93 16.59
N PRO A 221 -16.88 25.87 17.53
CA PRO A 221 -17.35 27.25 17.41
C PRO A 221 -16.91 27.90 16.08
N PRO A 222 -17.68 28.89 15.58
CA PRO A 222 -17.55 29.49 14.24
C PRO A 222 -16.20 30.18 13.93
N ASN A 223 -15.27 30.18 14.88
CA ASN A 223 -13.91 30.73 14.74
C ASN A 223 -12.81 29.66 14.63
N SER A 224 -13.16 28.37 14.71
CA SER A 224 -12.22 27.27 14.46
C SER A 224 -12.26 26.89 12.98
N GLN A 225 -11.11 27.00 12.31
CA GLN A 225 -10.98 26.73 10.88
C GLN A 225 -11.16 25.23 10.61
N ASN A 226 -12.38 24.80 10.29
CA ASN A 226 -12.73 23.40 9.97
C ASN A 226 -11.95 22.83 8.75
N PHE A 227 -11.40 23.69 7.90
CA PHE A 227 -10.71 23.27 6.68
C PHE A 227 -9.36 22.54 6.92
N PHE A 228 -8.76 22.65 8.11
CA PHE A 228 -7.35 22.28 8.34
C PHE A 228 -7.07 21.03 9.19
N GLN A 229 -8.09 20.32 9.72
CA GLN A 229 -7.80 19.14 10.57
C GLN A 229 -7.49 17.87 9.76
N ALA A 230 -8.16 17.61 8.64
CA ALA A 230 -7.89 16.41 7.82
C ALA A 230 -6.57 16.51 7.05
N SER A 231 -6.17 17.72 6.63
CA SER A 231 -4.89 17.95 5.92
C SER A 231 -3.67 17.72 6.81
N LYS A 232 -3.80 17.89 8.14
CA LYS A 232 -2.76 17.52 9.13
C LYS A 232 -2.38 16.04 9.07
N TYR A 233 -3.28 15.20 8.57
CA TYR A 233 -3.14 13.75 8.55
C TYR A 233 -2.74 13.18 7.18
N ILE A 234 -2.50 14.04 6.18
CA ILE A 234 -2.01 13.59 4.87
C ILE A 234 -0.57 13.09 5.03
N PRO A 235 -0.25 11.85 4.61
CA PRO A 235 1.10 11.31 4.69
C PRO A 235 2.05 12.10 3.79
N ASP A 236 3.29 12.26 4.25
CA ASP A 236 4.33 12.94 3.49
C ASP A 236 5.19 11.96 2.68
N LEU A 237 6.19 12.50 1.97
CA LEU A 237 7.13 11.70 1.18
C LEU A 237 8.00 10.77 2.04
N CYS A 238 8.22 11.11 3.32
CA CYS A 238 8.99 10.28 4.25
C CYS A 238 8.20 9.00 4.59
N VAL A 239 6.90 9.13 4.83
CA VAL A 239 5.99 7.98 5.02
C VAL A 239 6.02 7.08 3.79
N ILE A 240 5.88 7.63 2.58
CA ILE A 240 5.88 6.83 1.34
C ILE A 240 7.18 6.05 1.17
N ARG A 241 8.34 6.68 1.40
CA ARG A 241 9.64 5.99 1.31
C ARG A 241 9.84 4.95 2.41
N ALA A 242 9.33 5.19 3.61
CA ALA A 242 9.38 4.21 4.69
C ALA A 242 8.53 2.97 4.36
N VAL A 243 7.30 3.18 3.87
CA VAL A 243 6.43 2.09 3.41
C VAL A 243 7.07 1.35 2.23
N GLN A 244 7.67 2.06 1.27
CA GLN A 244 8.42 1.46 0.17
C GLN A 244 9.50 0.50 0.68
N LYS A 245 10.28 0.90 1.70
CA LYS A 245 11.30 0.03 2.30
C LYS A 245 10.69 -1.19 3.01
N ILE A 246 9.55 -1.04 3.69
CA ILE A 246 8.84 -2.16 4.32
C ILE A 246 8.39 -3.17 3.27
N VAL A 247 7.79 -2.72 2.17
CA VAL A 247 7.42 -3.59 1.05
C VAL A 247 8.66 -4.30 0.50
N TRP A 248 9.72 -3.55 0.22
CA TRP A 248 10.92 -4.09 -0.42
C TRP A 248 11.64 -5.11 0.47
N ALA A 249 11.76 -4.85 1.77
CA ALA A 249 12.38 -5.76 2.72
C ALA A 249 11.54 -7.04 2.97
N SER A 250 10.21 -6.89 3.09
CA SER A 250 9.31 -8.05 3.30
C SER A 250 9.15 -8.89 2.02
N GLY A 251 9.14 -8.28 0.84
CA GLY A 251 9.03 -9.00 -0.44
C GLY A 251 10.24 -9.88 -0.80
N CYS A 252 11.38 -9.70 -0.13
CA CYS A 252 12.53 -10.63 -0.18
C CYS A 252 12.67 -11.50 1.08
N GLY A 253 11.63 -11.57 1.92
CA GLY A 253 11.57 -12.46 3.09
C GLY A 253 12.42 -12.02 4.29
N THR A 254 12.90 -10.76 4.33
CA THR A 254 13.79 -10.29 5.39
C THR A 254 13.41 -8.88 5.86
N VAL A 255 12.36 -8.78 6.70
CA VAL A 255 11.87 -7.50 7.26
C VAL A 255 12.91 -6.70 8.07
N GLN A 256 14.01 -7.31 8.49
CA GLN A 256 15.10 -6.58 9.17
C GLN A 256 15.81 -5.57 8.27
N LEU A 257 15.76 -5.77 6.95
CA LEU A 257 16.39 -4.88 5.97
C LEU A 257 15.67 -3.53 5.80
N VAL A 258 14.56 -3.28 6.52
CA VAL A 258 13.88 -1.98 6.50
C VAL A 258 14.83 -0.82 6.85
N PHE A 259 15.89 -1.09 7.62
CA PHE A 259 16.91 -0.11 7.98
C PHE A 259 18.15 -0.12 7.09
N SER A 260 18.23 -1.05 6.14
CA SER A 260 19.32 -1.18 5.16
C SER A 260 19.22 -0.14 4.04
N SER A 261 20.27 -0.07 3.22
CA SER A 261 20.25 0.71 1.98
C SER A 261 19.37 0.04 0.91
N ASN A 262 18.88 0.82 -0.05
CA ASN A 262 18.05 0.29 -1.14
C ASN A 262 18.86 -0.68 -2.02
N GLU A 263 20.15 -0.40 -2.19
CA GLU A 263 21.09 -1.22 -2.94
C GLU A 263 21.31 -2.59 -2.28
N GLU A 264 21.40 -2.64 -0.95
CA GLU A 264 21.51 -3.90 -0.20
C GLU A 264 20.28 -4.77 -0.37
N ILE A 265 19.07 -4.18 -0.29
CA ILE A 265 17.81 -4.90 -0.49
C ILE A 265 17.75 -5.44 -1.92
N SER A 266 18.00 -4.59 -2.92
CA SER A 266 17.91 -4.97 -4.34
C SER A 266 18.90 -6.08 -4.72
N GLN A 267 20.12 -6.04 -4.17
CA GLN A 267 21.08 -7.12 -4.37
C GLN A 267 20.57 -8.49 -3.91
N ILE A 268 19.70 -8.54 -2.91
CA ILE A 268 19.12 -9.81 -2.45
C ILE A 268 18.11 -10.31 -3.48
N TYR A 269 17.28 -9.44 -4.06
CA TYR A 269 16.39 -9.80 -5.17
C TYR A 269 17.16 -10.39 -6.37
N GLU A 270 18.27 -9.76 -6.77
CA GLU A 270 19.06 -10.21 -7.91
C GLU A 270 19.79 -11.54 -7.67
N LYS A 271 20.38 -11.71 -6.47
CA LYS A 271 21.20 -12.89 -6.11
C LYS A 271 20.39 -14.15 -5.80
N THR A 272 19.08 -14.02 -5.59
CA THR A 272 18.22 -15.13 -5.16
C THR A 272 17.93 -16.07 -6.34
N ASN A 273 18.77 -17.08 -6.50
CA ASN A 273 18.36 -18.44 -6.89
C ASN A 273 18.42 -19.39 -5.68
N ALA A 274 18.73 -18.87 -4.47
CA ALA A 274 19.02 -19.63 -3.24
C ALA A 274 18.68 -18.89 -1.93
N GLY A 275 18.00 -17.75 -1.98
CA GLY A 275 17.55 -17.00 -0.78
C GLY A 275 16.28 -17.60 -0.16
N LYS A 276 16.00 -17.28 1.10
CA LYS A 276 14.77 -17.66 1.79
C LYS A 276 13.60 -16.93 1.12
N GLU A 277 12.77 -17.65 0.37
CA GLU A 277 11.54 -17.10 -0.19
C GLU A 277 10.69 -16.47 0.94
N PRO A 278 10.01 -15.34 0.69
CA PRO A 278 9.12 -14.76 1.69
C PRO A 278 8.09 -15.80 2.11
N ASP A 279 7.97 -16.03 3.41
CA ASP A 279 6.95 -16.93 3.94
C ASP A 279 5.58 -16.23 3.97
N GLY A 280 4.51 -16.96 4.32
CA GLY A 280 3.15 -16.41 4.31
C GLY A 280 2.96 -15.17 5.19
N GLU A 281 3.72 -15.01 6.28
CA GLU A 281 3.63 -13.81 7.11
C GLU A 281 4.40 -12.63 6.49
N ASP A 282 5.52 -12.89 5.81
CA ASP A 282 6.23 -11.86 5.03
C ASP A 282 5.37 -11.36 3.88
N GLU A 283 4.68 -12.27 3.18
CA GLU A 283 3.72 -11.94 2.13
C GLU A 283 2.60 -11.03 2.66
N MET A 284 2.05 -11.34 3.84
CA MET A 284 1.01 -10.50 4.46
C MET A 284 1.51 -9.07 4.74
N VAL A 285 2.72 -8.91 5.29
CA VAL A 285 3.31 -7.57 5.52
C VAL A 285 3.53 -6.83 4.19
N CYS A 286 4.08 -7.52 3.21
CA CYS A 286 4.38 -6.95 1.90
C CYS A 286 3.10 -6.48 1.19
N CYS A 287 2.07 -7.31 1.16
CA CYS A 287 0.79 -7.00 0.51
C CYS A 287 0.05 -5.87 1.22
N GLU A 288 -0.03 -5.89 2.56
CA GLU A 288 -0.66 -4.81 3.32
C GLU A 288 0.10 -3.48 3.12
N ALA A 289 1.43 -3.51 3.11
CA ALA A 289 2.25 -2.33 2.86
C ALA A 289 2.09 -1.77 1.44
N LEU A 290 1.89 -2.61 0.42
CA LEU A 290 1.59 -2.18 -0.94
C LEU A 290 0.26 -1.43 -1.03
N GLU A 291 -0.78 -1.91 -0.36
CA GLU A 291 -2.07 -1.22 -0.30
C GLU A 291 -1.98 0.11 0.45
N ILE A 292 -1.23 0.17 1.55
CA ILE A 292 -0.92 1.42 2.25
C ILE A 292 -0.19 2.39 1.32
N MET A 293 0.77 1.93 0.54
CA MET A 293 1.50 2.78 -0.39
C MET A 293 0.57 3.39 -1.43
N THR A 294 -0.36 2.60 -1.99
CA THR A 294 -1.37 3.07 -2.94
C THR A 294 -2.27 4.14 -2.32
N LEU A 295 -2.70 3.92 -1.07
CA LEU A 295 -3.51 4.87 -0.33
C LEU A 295 -2.75 6.17 -0.03
N CYS A 296 -1.47 6.09 0.33
CA CYS A 296 -0.61 7.26 0.50
C CYS A 296 -0.46 8.06 -0.80
N PHE A 297 -0.31 7.40 -1.96
CA PHE A 297 -0.30 8.10 -3.24
C PHE A 297 -1.65 8.74 -3.59
N ALA A 298 -2.77 8.10 -3.23
CA ALA A 298 -4.10 8.70 -3.42
C ALA A 298 -4.26 9.99 -2.59
N LEU A 299 -3.73 10.00 -1.37
CA LEU A 299 -3.74 11.16 -0.47
C LEU A 299 -2.70 12.23 -0.84
N LEU A 300 -1.57 11.85 -1.45
CA LEU A 300 -0.52 12.74 -1.93
C LEU A 300 -0.15 12.46 -3.41
N PRO A 301 -1.01 12.85 -4.38
CA PRO A 301 -0.81 12.52 -5.80
C PRO A 301 0.53 13.01 -6.39
N THR A 302 1.05 14.13 -5.88
CA THR A 302 2.30 14.73 -6.36
C THR A 302 3.56 13.95 -5.98
N ALA A 303 3.46 13.01 -5.02
CA ALA A 303 4.60 12.19 -4.62
C ALA A 303 5.07 11.27 -5.76
N LEU A 304 4.15 10.77 -6.58
CA LEU A 304 4.47 9.84 -7.66
C LEU A 304 5.32 10.51 -8.76
N ASP A 305 5.09 11.79 -9.04
CA ASP A 305 5.93 12.58 -9.96
C ASP A 305 7.38 12.74 -9.45
N THR A 306 7.55 12.75 -8.13
CA THR A 306 8.88 12.83 -7.49
C THR A 306 9.57 11.47 -7.56
N LEU A 307 8.90 10.41 -7.09
CA LEU A 307 9.45 9.05 -7.08
C LEU A 307 9.76 8.53 -8.48
N SER A 308 8.97 8.88 -9.50
CA SER A 308 9.20 8.45 -10.89
C SER A 308 10.56 8.87 -11.46
N LYS A 309 11.20 9.89 -10.89
CA LYS A 309 12.54 10.36 -11.28
C LYS A 309 13.67 9.63 -10.56
N GLU A 310 13.36 8.86 -9.52
CA GLU A 310 14.33 8.18 -8.68
C GLU A 310 14.66 6.79 -9.25
N LYS A 311 15.95 6.47 -9.39
CA LYS A 311 16.39 5.14 -9.83
C LYS A 311 15.89 4.05 -8.88
N ALA A 312 15.91 4.31 -7.58
CA ALA A 312 15.44 3.37 -6.56
C ALA A 312 13.96 2.97 -6.75
N TRP A 313 13.11 3.88 -7.22
CA TRP A 313 11.70 3.57 -7.52
C TRP A 313 11.56 2.64 -8.72
N GLN A 314 12.34 2.86 -9.77
CA GLN A 314 12.36 2.00 -10.96
C GLN A 314 12.84 0.58 -10.58
N THR A 315 13.93 0.49 -9.82
CA THR A 315 14.47 -0.78 -9.33
C THR A 315 13.46 -1.49 -8.43
N TYR A 316 12.80 -0.78 -7.51
CA TYR A 316 11.75 -1.32 -6.64
C TYR A 316 10.60 -1.97 -7.43
N ILE A 317 10.10 -1.31 -8.49
CA ILE A 317 9.04 -1.86 -9.35
C ILE A 317 9.52 -3.13 -10.06
N ILE A 318 10.74 -3.11 -10.62
CA ILE A 318 11.32 -4.27 -11.32
C ILE A 318 11.53 -5.43 -10.36
N ASP A 319 12.06 -5.17 -9.17
CA ASP A 319 12.33 -6.19 -8.17
C ASP A 319 11.04 -6.89 -7.72
N LEU A 320 9.98 -6.13 -7.47
CA LEU A 320 8.71 -6.73 -7.06
C LEU A 320 8.01 -7.49 -8.18
N LEU A 321 8.08 -7.03 -9.43
CA LEU A 321 7.38 -7.68 -10.55
C LEU A 321 8.13 -8.87 -11.16
N LEU A 322 9.47 -8.84 -11.16
CA LEU A 322 10.29 -9.80 -11.92
C LEU A 322 11.26 -10.60 -11.05
N HIS A 323 11.80 -10.01 -9.98
CA HIS A 323 12.76 -10.71 -9.11
C HIS A 323 12.12 -11.34 -7.86
N CYS A 324 10.96 -10.86 -7.42
CA CYS A 324 10.25 -11.45 -6.30
C CYS A 324 9.78 -12.86 -6.66
N HIS A 325 10.07 -13.83 -5.79
CA HIS A 325 9.73 -15.24 -6.02
C HIS A 325 8.28 -15.57 -5.62
N SER A 326 7.72 -14.84 -4.66
CA SER A 326 6.32 -15.02 -4.25
C SER A 326 5.36 -14.57 -5.34
N LYS A 327 4.49 -15.49 -5.75
CA LYS A 327 3.39 -15.18 -6.66
C LYS A 327 2.36 -14.24 -6.02
N SER A 328 2.06 -14.42 -4.73
CA SER A 328 1.12 -13.58 -3.99
C SER A 328 1.57 -12.11 -4.01
N VAL A 329 2.86 -11.88 -3.72
CA VAL A 329 3.46 -10.53 -3.75
C VAL A 329 3.46 -9.95 -5.16
N ARG A 330 3.84 -10.72 -6.20
CA ARG A 330 3.81 -10.24 -7.59
C ARG A 330 2.40 -9.86 -8.04
N GLN A 331 1.39 -10.66 -7.70
CA GLN A 331 -0.02 -10.37 -7.99
C GLN A 331 -0.48 -9.09 -7.29
N MET A 332 -0.19 -8.93 -6.01
CA MET A 332 -0.52 -7.70 -5.30
C MET A 332 0.23 -6.49 -5.90
N ALA A 333 1.52 -6.62 -6.22
CA ALA A 333 2.30 -5.55 -6.82
C ALA A 333 1.71 -5.11 -8.17
N GLN A 334 1.31 -6.05 -9.03
CA GLN A 334 0.69 -5.71 -10.32
C GLN A 334 -0.64 -4.96 -10.12
N GLU A 335 -1.49 -5.39 -9.20
CA GLU A 335 -2.76 -4.72 -8.91
C GLU A 335 -2.56 -3.31 -8.34
N GLN A 336 -1.66 -3.17 -7.36
CA GLN A 336 -1.41 -1.90 -6.70
C GLN A 336 -0.70 -0.90 -7.62
N PHE A 337 0.28 -1.33 -8.43
CA PHE A 337 0.91 -0.46 -9.43
C PHE A 337 -0.07 0.01 -10.50
N PHE A 338 -1.01 -0.84 -10.92
CA PHE A 338 -2.09 -0.42 -11.81
C PHE A 338 -2.94 0.69 -11.18
N LEU A 339 -3.35 0.54 -9.92
CA LEU A 339 -4.11 1.57 -9.20
C LEU A 339 -3.32 2.87 -9.04
N MET A 340 -2.05 2.79 -8.63
CA MET A 340 -1.16 3.96 -8.52
C MET A 340 -1.04 4.72 -9.84
N ALA A 341 -0.88 4.00 -10.96
CA ALA A 341 -0.69 4.57 -12.28
C ALA A 341 -1.96 5.21 -12.88
N THR A 342 -3.15 4.76 -12.46
CA THR A 342 -4.42 5.09 -13.12
C THR A 342 -5.39 5.88 -12.25
N ARG A 343 -5.29 5.78 -10.92
CA ARG A 343 -6.26 6.35 -9.97
C ARG A 343 -5.67 7.35 -8.98
N CYS A 344 -4.37 7.26 -8.68
CA CYS A 344 -3.74 8.07 -7.63
C CYS A 344 -3.07 9.36 -8.12
N CYS A 345 -3.24 9.75 -9.38
CA CYS A 345 -2.51 10.87 -9.97
C CYS A 345 -3.37 11.84 -10.77
N MET A 346 -2.93 13.10 -10.83
CA MET A 346 -3.50 14.09 -11.73
C MET A 346 -2.92 13.90 -13.14
N GLY A 347 -3.77 13.60 -14.13
CA GLY A 347 -3.36 13.39 -15.51
C GLY A 347 -2.72 12.01 -15.76
N HIS A 348 -1.95 11.91 -16.84
CA HIS A 348 -1.52 10.62 -17.41
C HIS A 348 0.00 10.38 -17.36
N ARG A 349 0.78 11.25 -16.70
CA ARG A 349 2.25 11.10 -16.63
C ARG A 349 2.69 9.82 -15.93
N PRO A 350 2.13 9.44 -14.76
CA PRO A 350 2.53 8.19 -14.12
C PRO A 350 2.19 6.96 -14.93
N LEU A 351 1.03 6.92 -15.60
CA LEU A 351 0.68 5.86 -16.54
C LEU A 351 1.75 5.68 -17.63
N LEU A 352 2.16 6.78 -18.29
CA LEU A 352 3.19 6.74 -19.32
C LEU A 352 4.57 6.33 -18.76
N PHE A 353 4.89 6.75 -17.52
CA PHE A 353 6.10 6.31 -16.83
C PHE A 353 6.11 4.79 -16.64
N PHE A 354 5.06 4.22 -16.07
CA PHE A 354 4.97 2.76 -15.86
C PHE A 354 5.06 2.00 -17.19
N ILE A 355 4.28 2.39 -18.21
CA ILE A 355 4.35 1.75 -19.53
C ILE A 355 5.78 1.80 -20.08
N THR A 356 6.42 2.97 -20.04
CA THR A 356 7.78 3.16 -20.53
C THR A 356 8.78 2.30 -19.77
N LEU A 357 8.75 2.30 -18.44
CA LEU A 357 9.62 1.50 -17.58
C LEU A 357 9.49 0.01 -17.88
N LEU A 358 8.27 -0.50 -18.02
CA LEU A 358 8.06 -1.91 -18.32
C LEU A 358 8.66 -2.26 -19.69
N PHE A 359 8.42 -1.45 -20.73
CA PHE A 359 9.03 -1.68 -22.03
C PHE A 359 10.57 -1.65 -22.02
N THR A 360 11.23 -0.90 -21.12
CA THR A 360 12.71 -0.88 -21.07
C THR A 360 13.31 -2.21 -20.59
N VAL A 361 12.57 -2.99 -19.81
CA VAL A 361 13.01 -4.28 -19.25
C VAL A 361 12.44 -5.51 -19.97
N LEU A 362 11.54 -5.29 -20.94
CA LEU A 362 10.86 -6.35 -21.69
C LEU A 362 11.83 -7.31 -22.40
N GLY A 363 12.85 -6.76 -23.06
CA GLY A 363 13.82 -7.56 -23.84
C GLY A 363 14.97 -8.16 -23.01
N SER A 364 15.14 -7.73 -21.76
CA SER A 364 16.24 -8.10 -20.86
C SER A 364 15.72 -8.85 -19.63
N THR A 365 15.43 -8.13 -18.54
CA THR A 365 15.06 -8.71 -17.25
C THR A 365 13.82 -9.60 -17.32
N ALA A 366 12.80 -9.20 -18.08
CA ALA A 366 11.59 -10.02 -18.23
C ALA A 366 11.91 -11.35 -18.91
N LYS A 367 12.78 -11.35 -19.93
CA LYS A 367 13.26 -12.55 -20.61
C LYS A 367 14.13 -13.43 -19.70
N GLU A 368 15.01 -12.84 -18.91
CA GLU A 368 15.86 -13.57 -17.95
C GLU A 368 15.04 -14.21 -16.81
N ARG A 369 13.95 -13.56 -16.38
CA ARG A 369 13.05 -14.03 -15.32
C ARG A 369 11.72 -14.53 -15.87
N ALA A 370 11.76 -15.21 -17.01
CA ALA A 370 10.60 -15.64 -17.78
C ALA A 370 9.50 -16.35 -16.97
N LYS A 371 9.87 -17.23 -16.03
CA LYS A 371 8.93 -17.99 -15.19
C LYS A 371 8.11 -17.13 -14.23
N HIS A 372 8.58 -15.92 -13.93
CA HIS A 372 7.93 -14.99 -13.00
C HIS A 372 7.27 -13.80 -13.73
N ALA A 373 7.46 -13.68 -15.05
CA ALA A 373 7.03 -12.51 -15.82
C ALA A 373 5.51 -12.41 -16.08
N GLY A 374 4.70 -13.39 -15.66
CA GLY A 374 3.26 -13.41 -15.95
C GLY A 374 2.49 -12.22 -15.38
N ASP A 375 2.75 -11.85 -14.12
CA ASP A 375 2.11 -10.70 -13.47
C ASP A 375 2.61 -9.36 -14.05
N TYR A 376 3.90 -9.31 -14.42
CA TYR A 376 4.49 -8.20 -15.19
C TYR A 376 3.77 -7.94 -16.52
N PHE A 377 3.52 -8.99 -17.32
CA PHE A 377 2.79 -8.85 -18.58
C PHE A 377 1.33 -8.48 -18.36
N THR A 378 0.72 -8.97 -17.27
CA THR A 378 -0.64 -8.62 -16.90
C THR A 378 -0.76 -7.12 -16.60
N LEU A 379 0.16 -6.56 -15.81
CA LEU A 379 0.22 -5.11 -15.58
C LEU A 379 0.39 -4.33 -16.89
N LEU A 380 1.38 -4.69 -17.71
CA LEU A 380 1.66 -3.97 -18.96
C LEU A 380 0.44 -3.96 -19.90
N ARG A 381 -0.25 -5.10 -20.05
CA ARG A 381 -1.48 -5.19 -20.83
C ARG A 381 -2.59 -4.32 -20.26
N HIS A 382 -2.82 -4.35 -18.95
CA HIS A 382 -3.85 -3.52 -18.32
C HIS A 382 -3.57 -2.03 -18.45
N LEU A 383 -2.31 -1.60 -18.32
CA LEU A 383 -1.92 -0.20 -18.51
C LEU A 383 -2.13 0.26 -19.96
N LEU A 384 -1.75 -0.55 -20.95
CA LEU A 384 -1.98 -0.26 -22.37
C LEU A 384 -3.48 -0.19 -22.68
N ASN A 385 -4.26 -1.15 -22.18
CA ASN A 385 -5.70 -1.18 -22.35
C ASN A 385 -6.37 0.05 -21.73
N TYR A 386 -5.96 0.44 -20.53
CA TYR A 386 -6.45 1.65 -19.86
C TYR A 386 -6.08 2.92 -20.64
N ALA A 387 -4.85 3.03 -21.14
CA ALA A 387 -4.40 4.14 -21.95
C ALA A 387 -5.25 4.29 -23.21
N TYR A 388 -5.53 3.18 -23.91
CA TYR A 388 -6.38 3.16 -25.09
C TYR A 388 -7.82 3.59 -24.78
N ASN A 389 -8.46 2.95 -23.79
CA ASN A 389 -9.85 3.24 -23.41
C ASN A 389 -10.04 4.68 -22.89
N SER A 390 -8.98 5.26 -22.32
CA SER A 390 -8.98 6.64 -21.83
C SER A 390 -8.56 7.67 -22.90
N ASN A 391 -8.36 7.25 -24.15
CA ASN A 391 -7.89 8.08 -25.26
C ASN A 391 -6.56 8.82 -24.96
N ILE A 392 -5.67 8.17 -24.21
CA ILE A 392 -4.35 8.71 -23.88
C ILE A 392 -3.40 8.40 -25.03
N ASN A 393 -2.82 9.44 -25.61
CA ASN A 393 -1.84 9.28 -26.69
C ASN A 393 -0.57 8.62 -26.16
N LEU A 394 -0.15 7.52 -26.79
CA LEU A 394 1.13 6.86 -26.56
C LEU A 394 2.04 7.14 -27.78
N PRO A 395 2.95 8.12 -27.72
CA PRO A 395 3.68 8.61 -28.89
C PRO A 395 4.47 7.53 -29.64
N ASN A 396 4.98 6.52 -28.93
CA ASN A 396 5.83 5.47 -29.49
C ASN A 396 5.07 4.17 -29.78
N ALA A 397 3.72 4.17 -29.74
CA ALA A 397 2.92 2.94 -29.87
C ALA A 397 3.20 2.16 -31.16
N GLU A 398 3.38 2.85 -32.28
CA GLU A 398 3.68 2.22 -33.58
C GLU A 398 5.07 1.57 -33.61
N ALA A 399 6.08 2.26 -33.08
CA ALA A 399 7.44 1.70 -32.98
C ALA A 399 7.48 0.48 -32.06
N LEU A 400 6.78 0.55 -30.91
CA LEU A 400 6.66 -0.58 -29.98
C LEU A 400 5.95 -1.77 -30.65
N LEU A 401 4.86 -1.53 -31.39
CA LEU A 401 4.14 -2.58 -32.10
C LEU A 401 5.02 -3.26 -33.16
N ASN A 402 5.77 -2.49 -33.95
CA ASN A 402 6.66 -3.05 -34.98
C ASN A 402 7.75 -3.92 -34.36
N ASN A 403 8.34 -3.49 -33.24
CA ASN A 403 9.33 -4.29 -32.51
C ASN A 403 8.76 -5.63 -32.05
N GLU A 404 7.54 -5.64 -31.52
CA GLU A 404 6.86 -6.86 -31.08
C GLU A 404 6.51 -7.78 -32.26
N ILE A 405 6.02 -7.23 -33.37
CA ILE A 405 5.75 -7.99 -34.59
C ILE A 405 7.03 -8.64 -35.12
N ASP A 406 8.15 -7.92 -35.15
CA ASP A 406 9.43 -8.44 -35.60
C ASP A 406 9.97 -9.52 -34.67
N TRP A 407 9.78 -9.37 -33.36
CA TRP A 407 10.09 -10.42 -32.39
C TRP A 407 9.25 -11.68 -32.64
N LEU A 408 7.93 -11.55 -32.82
CA LEU A 408 7.03 -12.69 -33.11
C LEU A 408 7.36 -13.36 -34.45
N LYS A 409 7.72 -12.61 -35.49
CA LYS A 409 8.18 -13.15 -36.78
C LYS A 409 9.42 -14.03 -36.61
N LYS A 410 10.39 -13.60 -35.79
CA LYS A 410 11.60 -14.39 -35.48
C LYS A 410 11.25 -15.71 -34.81
N ILE A 411 10.38 -15.69 -33.78
CA ILE A 411 9.93 -16.92 -33.11
C ILE A 411 9.19 -17.85 -34.09
N ARG A 412 8.29 -17.32 -34.92
CA ARG A 412 7.60 -18.11 -35.95
C ARG A 412 8.59 -18.80 -36.90
N ASP A 413 9.62 -18.08 -37.34
CA ASP A 413 10.59 -18.63 -38.28
C ASP A 413 11.53 -19.66 -37.59
N GLU A 414 11.80 -19.51 -36.30
CA GLU A 414 12.46 -20.52 -35.48
C GLU A 414 11.62 -21.79 -35.30
N VAL A 415 10.32 -21.66 -35.04
CA VAL A 415 9.38 -22.80 -34.97
C VAL A 415 9.32 -23.55 -36.30
N LYS A 416 9.29 -22.85 -37.44
CA LYS A 416 9.34 -23.49 -38.76
C LYS A 416 10.64 -24.28 -38.99
N ARG A 417 11.75 -23.80 -38.42
CA ARG A 417 13.08 -24.40 -38.60
C ARG A 417 13.31 -25.59 -37.66
N THR A 418 12.85 -25.49 -36.41
CA THR A 418 13.23 -26.42 -35.33
C THR A 418 12.07 -27.25 -34.81
N GLY A 419 10.83 -26.84 -35.06
CA GLY A 419 9.63 -27.44 -34.48
C GLY A 419 9.29 -26.92 -33.07
N GLU A 420 10.16 -26.11 -32.46
CA GLU A 420 10.02 -25.62 -31.08
C GLU A 420 10.05 -24.09 -31.03
N THR A 421 9.43 -23.49 -30.01
CA THR A 421 9.40 -22.02 -29.84
C THR A 421 10.72 -21.44 -29.36
N GLY A 422 11.57 -22.24 -28.70
CA GLY A 422 12.86 -21.79 -28.13
C GLY A 422 12.73 -20.79 -26.98
N VAL A 423 11.51 -20.51 -26.52
CA VAL A 423 11.19 -19.55 -25.44
C VAL A 423 10.15 -20.12 -24.49
N GLU A 424 10.21 -19.70 -23.23
CA GLU A 424 9.23 -20.03 -22.19
C GLU A 424 7.82 -19.56 -22.59
N GLU A 425 6.81 -20.35 -22.27
CA GLU A 425 5.42 -20.12 -22.68
C GLU A 425 4.88 -18.76 -22.18
N THR A 426 5.20 -18.39 -20.94
CA THR A 426 4.81 -17.11 -20.33
C THR A 426 5.34 -15.90 -21.10
N ILE A 427 6.55 -16.01 -21.68
CA ILE A 427 7.14 -14.94 -22.51
C ILE A 427 6.34 -14.82 -23.81
N LEU A 428 6.13 -15.94 -24.50
CA LEU A 428 5.40 -15.93 -25.76
C LEU A 428 3.96 -15.42 -25.60
N GLU A 429 3.23 -15.92 -24.60
CA GLU A 429 1.88 -15.44 -24.28
C GLU A 429 1.88 -13.95 -23.94
N GLY A 430 2.87 -13.50 -23.15
CA GLY A 430 3.06 -12.11 -22.77
C GLY A 430 3.23 -11.19 -23.97
N HIS A 431 4.19 -11.47 -24.85
CA HIS A 431 4.45 -10.71 -26.07
C HIS A 431 3.23 -10.70 -27.02
N LEU A 432 2.54 -11.85 -27.19
CA LEU A 432 1.30 -11.91 -27.97
C LEU A 432 0.22 -10.99 -27.37
N GLY A 433 0.06 -11.01 -26.05
CA GLY A 433 -0.90 -10.17 -25.35
C GLY A 433 -0.55 -8.68 -25.45
N VAL A 434 0.73 -8.30 -25.32
CA VAL A 434 1.18 -6.91 -25.50
C VAL A 434 0.97 -6.44 -26.93
N THR A 435 1.30 -7.28 -27.92
CA THR A 435 1.05 -7.01 -29.35
C THR A 435 -0.44 -6.74 -29.60
N LYS A 436 -1.33 -7.57 -29.02
CA LYS A 436 -2.78 -7.39 -29.13
C LYS A 436 -3.23 -6.03 -28.59
N GLU A 437 -2.76 -5.62 -27.42
CA GLU A 437 -3.15 -4.31 -26.86
C GLU A 437 -2.55 -3.15 -27.68
N LEU A 438 -1.30 -3.27 -28.16
CA LEU A 438 -0.68 -2.26 -29.03
C LEU A 438 -1.39 -2.11 -30.39
N LEU A 439 -1.94 -3.20 -30.93
CA LEU A 439 -2.77 -3.13 -32.15
C LEU A 439 -3.97 -2.20 -31.96
N ALA A 440 -4.54 -2.07 -30.76
CA ALA A 440 -5.68 -1.20 -30.51
C ALA A 440 -5.41 0.27 -30.94
N PHE A 441 -4.16 0.73 -30.78
CA PHE A 441 -3.71 2.09 -31.13
C PHE A 441 -3.55 2.33 -32.65
N GLN A 442 -3.66 1.30 -33.49
CA GLN A 442 -3.55 1.44 -34.94
C GLN A 442 -4.90 1.72 -35.61
N THR A 443 -4.85 2.44 -36.73
CA THR A 443 -6.03 2.67 -37.57
C THR A 443 -6.49 1.37 -38.26
N PRO A 444 -7.77 1.26 -38.65
CA PRO A 444 -8.28 0.09 -39.37
C PRO A 444 -7.49 -0.24 -40.64
N GLU A 445 -7.02 0.78 -41.36
CA GLU A 445 -6.25 0.65 -42.59
C GLU A 445 -4.89 0.00 -42.30
N LYS A 446 -4.15 0.49 -41.29
CA LYS A 446 -2.87 -0.11 -40.90
C LYS A 446 -3.03 -1.54 -40.38
N LYS A 447 -4.10 -1.83 -39.63
CA LYS A 447 -4.44 -3.18 -39.18
C LYS A 447 -4.62 -4.16 -40.34
N TYR A 448 -5.27 -3.72 -41.41
CA TYR A 448 -5.45 -4.52 -42.63
C TYR A 448 -4.10 -4.92 -43.23
N TYR A 449 -3.15 -3.99 -43.35
CA TYR A 449 -1.82 -4.29 -43.89
C TYR A 449 -1.00 -5.25 -43.03
N ILE A 450 -1.10 -5.18 -41.70
CA ILE A 450 -0.37 -6.06 -40.78
C ILE A 450 -0.78 -7.54 -40.94
N GLY A 451 -2.05 -7.82 -41.25
CA GLY A 451 -2.59 -9.18 -41.37
C GLY A 451 -2.55 -9.79 -42.78
N CYS A 452 -2.29 -8.99 -43.82
CA CYS A 452 -2.49 -9.40 -45.21
C CYS A 452 -1.26 -10.02 -45.90
N GLU A 453 -0.07 -10.07 -45.28
CA GLU A 453 1.11 -10.51 -46.01
C GLU A 453 1.49 -11.98 -45.82
N LYS A 454 1.19 -12.78 -46.85
CA LYS A 454 2.19 -13.72 -47.39
C LYS A 454 2.99 -12.97 -48.47
N GLY A 455 4.03 -12.23 -48.04
CA GLY A 455 4.99 -11.56 -48.92
C GLY A 455 4.51 -10.28 -49.62
N GLY A 456 4.10 -9.26 -48.87
CA GLY A 456 3.85 -7.92 -49.45
C GLY A 456 5.03 -6.96 -49.24
N PRO A 457 4.98 -5.77 -49.87
CA PRO A 457 6.16 -5.10 -50.37
C PRO A 457 6.87 -4.27 -49.29
N THR A 458 8.18 -4.49 -49.21
CA THR A 458 9.13 -3.50 -48.68
C THR A 458 8.89 -2.15 -49.34
N SER A 459 8.41 -1.18 -48.58
CA SER A 459 8.47 0.24 -48.96
C SER A 459 8.90 1.05 -47.75
#